data_AF-A0AAW8Q6T4-F1
#
_entry.id   AF-A0AAW8Q6T4-F1
#
_cell.length_a   1.000
_cell.length_b   1.000
_cell.length_c   1.000
_cell.angle_alpha   90.00
_cell.angle_beta   90.00
_cell.angle_gamma   90.00
#
_symmetry.space_group_name_H-M   'P 1'
#
loop_
_entity.id
_entity.type
_entity.pdbx_description
1 polymer ?
#
loop_
_entity_poly.entity_id
_entity_poly.type
_entity_poly.pdbx_seq_one_letter_code
_entity_poly.pdbx_strand_id
1 'polypeptide(L)'
;MQITYGFTGHPLLRYILKNSPGDMAPDIDQHASMELNSKGNRICKRNGAACDFYVEGFEERMDEVAHYICEHLEFDRLYFYGKDRPIHISIGPDNSHYALLRKTRSDGLRVNTKSAKGTATRDLFNDL
;
A
#
# COMPACT_ATOMS: atom_id res chain seq x y z
N MET A 1 5.45 -6.20 15.46
CA MET A 1 5.12 -5.52 14.17
C MET A 1 6.37 -4.84 13.66
N GLN A 2 6.70 -5.03 12.38
CA GLN A 2 7.86 -4.42 11.75
C GLN A 2 7.43 -3.56 10.55
N ILE A 3 7.74 -2.27 10.58
CA ILE A 3 7.53 -1.36 9.45
C ILE A 3 8.71 -1.52 8.48
N THR A 4 8.43 -1.83 7.23
CA THR A 4 9.43 -1.98 6.16
C THR A 4 9.58 -0.71 5.33
N TYR A 5 8.52 0.10 5.25
CA TYR A 5 8.53 1.39 4.57
C TYR A 5 7.41 2.27 5.16
N GLY A 6 7.61 3.56 5.33
CA GLY A 6 6.58 4.39 5.98
C GLY A 6 6.60 5.89 5.72
N PHE A 7 7.62 6.42 5.03
CA PHE A 7 7.66 7.84 4.72
C PHE A 7 8.49 8.14 3.49
N THR A 8 7.99 9.07 2.67
CA THR A 8 8.71 9.56 1.48
C THR A 8 8.62 11.08 1.35
N GLY A 9 9.54 11.80 1.97
CA GLY A 9 9.71 13.24 1.74
C GLY A 9 10.24 13.56 0.34
N HIS A 10 10.15 14.83 -0.07
CA HIS A 10 10.61 15.27 -1.39
C HIS A 10 12.06 14.87 -1.75
N PRO A 11 13.06 15.01 -0.86
CA PRO A 11 14.43 14.59 -1.17
C PRO A 11 14.56 13.09 -1.39
N LEU A 12 13.90 12.28 -0.56
CA LEU A 12 13.91 10.82 -0.66
C LEU A 12 13.20 10.35 -1.94
N LEU A 13 12.05 10.94 -2.27
CA LEU A 13 11.36 10.66 -3.52
C LEU A 13 12.27 10.90 -4.74
N ARG A 14 12.98 12.03 -4.77
CA ARG A 14 13.93 12.33 -5.85
C ARG A 14 15.07 11.31 -5.92
N TYR A 15 15.58 10.87 -4.78
CA TYR A 15 16.61 9.84 -4.72
C TYR A 15 16.08 8.51 -5.28
N ILE A 16 14.90 8.06 -4.88
CA ILE A 16 14.29 6.82 -5.36
C ILE A 16 14.05 6.89 -6.87
N LEU A 17 13.43 7.95 -7.37
CA LEU A 17 13.17 8.15 -8.80
C LEU A 17 14.45 8.10 -9.66
N LYS A 18 15.58 8.55 -9.11
CA LYS A 18 16.87 8.53 -9.80
C LYS A 18 17.55 7.16 -9.77
N ASN A 19 17.47 6.44 -8.65
CA ASN A 19 18.32 5.28 -8.41
C ASN A 19 17.56 3.94 -8.52
N SER A 20 16.27 3.92 -8.22
CA SER A 20 15.43 2.72 -8.25
C SER A 20 13.95 3.11 -8.37
N PRO A 21 13.51 3.66 -9.52
CA PRO A 21 12.14 4.17 -9.69
C PRO A 21 11.07 3.08 -9.58
N GLY A 22 11.47 1.80 -9.60
CA GLY A 22 10.60 0.66 -9.36
C GLY A 22 9.26 0.74 -10.08
N ASP A 23 8.23 0.22 -9.41
CA ASP A 23 6.84 0.33 -9.81
C ASP A 23 6.15 1.22 -8.79
N MET A 24 6.33 2.54 -8.96
CA MET A 24 5.82 3.57 -8.07
C MET A 24 4.98 4.61 -8.82
N ALA A 25 3.98 5.16 -8.15
CA ALA A 25 3.13 6.23 -8.68
C ALA A 25 3.06 7.36 -7.64
N PRO A 26 4.05 8.29 -7.63
CA PRO A 26 4.25 9.23 -6.52
C PRO A 26 3.05 10.14 -6.25
N ASP A 27 2.25 10.45 -7.27
CA ASP A 27 1.11 11.36 -7.15
C ASP A 27 -0.10 10.73 -6.43
N ILE A 28 -0.06 9.42 -6.23
CA ILE A 28 -1.10 8.62 -5.57
C ILE A 28 -0.55 7.73 -4.45
N ASP A 29 0.74 7.86 -4.12
CA ASP A 29 1.41 7.11 -3.07
C ASP A 29 1.36 7.87 -1.73
N GLN A 30 0.58 7.35 -0.79
CA GLN A 30 0.33 7.98 0.51
C GLN A 30 1.52 7.88 1.48
N HIS A 31 2.62 7.21 1.12
CA HIS A 31 3.88 7.30 1.87
C HIS A 31 4.44 8.73 1.90
N ALA A 32 4.14 9.54 0.89
CA ALA A 32 4.48 10.97 0.90
C ALA A 32 3.63 11.79 1.87
N SER A 33 2.63 11.19 2.52
CA SER A 33 1.77 11.82 3.49
C SER A 33 1.26 13.21 3.05
N MET A 34 1.55 14.25 3.85
CA MET A 34 1.22 15.65 3.57
C MET A 34 2.35 16.45 2.92
N GLU A 35 3.41 15.80 2.45
CA GLU A 35 4.62 16.44 1.95
C GLU A 35 4.40 17.25 0.67
N LEU A 36 5.19 18.31 0.56
CA LEU A 36 5.21 19.23 -0.58
C LEU A 36 6.46 19.01 -1.43
N ASN A 37 6.35 19.22 -2.73
CA ASN A 37 7.50 19.34 -3.61
C ASN A 37 8.13 20.74 -3.53
N SER A 38 9.24 20.96 -4.24
CA SER A 38 9.93 22.26 -4.29
C SER A 38 9.10 23.43 -4.84
N LYS A 39 7.95 23.15 -5.47
CA LYS A 39 6.99 24.15 -5.95
C LYS A 39 5.84 24.41 -4.95
N GLY A 40 5.89 23.82 -3.77
CA GLY A 40 4.84 23.94 -2.75
C GLY A 40 3.58 23.09 -3.04
N ASN A 41 3.60 22.24 -4.07
CA ASN A 41 2.46 21.38 -4.40
C ASN A 41 2.54 20.06 -3.65
N ARG A 42 1.38 19.49 -3.31
CA ARG A 42 1.29 18.14 -2.73
C ARG A 42 1.99 17.11 -3.63
N ILE A 43 2.85 16.30 -3.02
CA ILE A 43 3.46 15.16 -3.69
C ILE A 43 2.35 14.15 -4.01
N CYS A 44 1.66 13.65 -2.99
CA CYS A 44 0.51 12.77 -3.14
C CYS A 44 -0.80 13.56 -3.04
N LYS A 45 -1.66 13.41 -4.05
CA LYS A 45 -2.95 14.12 -4.13
C LYS A 45 -4.04 13.51 -3.24
N ARG A 46 -3.84 12.27 -2.78
CA ARG A 46 -4.82 11.55 -1.94
C ARG A 46 -4.84 12.01 -0.48
N ASN A 47 -3.83 12.77 -0.04
CA ASN A 47 -3.61 13.07 1.38
C ASN A 47 -3.50 11.81 2.25
N GLY A 48 -3.46 12.00 3.56
CA GLY A 48 -3.35 10.90 4.51
C GLY A 48 -1.91 10.47 4.74
N ALA A 49 -1.70 9.21 5.12
CA ALA A 49 -0.39 8.60 5.35
C ALA A 49 -0.48 7.09 5.08
N ALA A 50 0.65 6.46 4.78
CA ALA A 50 0.73 5.01 4.58
C ALA A 50 1.95 4.40 5.26
N CYS A 51 1.89 3.09 5.46
CA CYS A 51 3.05 2.28 5.79
C CYS A 51 2.94 0.89 5.13
N ASP A 52 4.10 0.26 4.97
CA ASP A 52 4.24 -1.14 4.60
C ASP A 52 4.77 -1.89 5.83
N PHE A 53 4.16 -3.01 6.20
CA PHE A 53 4.52 -3.71 7.43
C PHE A 53 4.34 -5.23 7.38
N TYR A 54 5.02 -5.91 8.31
CA TYR A 54 4.78 -7.29 8.71
C TYR A 54 4.22 -7.36 10.13
N VAL A 55 3.41 -8.39 10.38
CA VAL A 55 3.03 -8.82 11.73
C VAL A 55 3.90 -10.00 12.11
N GLU A 56 4.52 -9.89 13.29
CA GLU A 56 5.41 -10.93 13.81
C GLU A 56 4.64 -12.23 14.06
N GLY A 57 5.15 -13.36 13.55
CA GLY A 57 4.47 -14.67 13.58
C GLY A 57 3.46 -14.91 12.45
N PHE A 58 3.28 -13.95 11.55
CA PHE A 58 2.40 -14.04 10.38
C PHE A 58 3.15 -13.77 9.08
N GLU A 59 4.48 -13.81 9.08
CA GLU A 59 5.32 -13.43 7.94
C GLU A 59 4.99 -14.22 6.66
N GLU A 60 4.52 -15.47 6.79
CA GLU A 60 4.10 -16.35 5.68
C GLU A 60 2.57 -16.46 5.52
N ARG A 61 1.81 -15.69 6.31
CA ARG A 61 0.34 -15.74 6.41
C ARG A 61 -0.25 -14.33 6.46
N MET A 62 0.37 -13.39 5.74
CA MET A 62 -0.07 -11.99 5.72
C MET A 62 -1.46 -11.82 5.06
N ASP A 63 -1.96 -12.81 4.34
CA ASP A 63 -3.35 -12.87 3.88
C ASP A 63 -4.36 -12.90 5.05
N GLU A 64 -4.08 -13.65 6.13
CA GLU A 64 -4.92 -13.65 7.34
C GLU A 64 -4.98 -12.23 7.96
N VAL A 65 -3.85 -11.54 7.97
CA VAL A 65 -3.74 -10.15 8.46
C VAL A 65 -4.52 -9.19 7.55
N ALA A 66 -4.37 -9.33 6.23
CA ALA A 66 -5.06 -8.49 5.26
C ALA A 66 -6.58 -8.69 5.32
N HIS A 67 -7.04 -9.94 5.49
CA HIS A 67 -8.44 -10.27 5.69
C HIS A 67 -8.99 -9.64 6.97
N TYR A 68 -8.29 -9.80 8.10
CA TYR A 68 -8.68 -9.19 9.37
C TYR A 68 -8.85 -7.67 9.26
N ILE A 69 -7.93 -6.98 8.57
CA ILE A 69 -8.03 -5.54 8.32
C ILE A 69 -9.30 -5.21 7.53
N CYS A 70 -9.57 -5.94 6.45
CA CYS A 70 -10.74 -5.70 5.60
C CYS A 70 -12.07 -5.95 6.34
N GLU A 71 -12.08 -6.84 7.32
CA GLU A 71 -13.27 -7.14 8.12
C GLU A 71 -13.50 -6.13 9.24
N HIS A 72 -12.43 -5.67 9.90
CA HIS A 72 -12.55 -5.06 11.23
C HIS A 72 -12.01 -3.64 11.36
N LEU A 73 -11.19 -3.16 10.42
CA LEU A 73 -10.49 -1.88 10.56
C LEU A 73 -10.88 -0.89 9.48
N GLU A 74 -10.80 0.39 9.82
CA GLU A 74 -10.92 1.49 8.87
C GLU A 74 -9.59 1.69 8.14
N PHE A 75 -9.66 1.86 6.82
CA PHE A 75 -8.50 2.16 5.98
C PHE A 75 -8.93 2.86 4.69
N ASP A 76 -8.02 3.66 4.13
CA ASP A 76 -8.23 4.19 2.79
C ASP A 76 -7.86 3.16 1.72
N ARG A 77 -6.62 2.65 1.74
CA ARG A 77 -6.15 1.66 0.76
C ARG A 77 -5.34 0.55 1.38
N LEU A 78 -5.52 -0.67 0.85
CA LEU A 78 -4.73 -1.84 1.17
C LEU A 78 -4.19 -2.45 -0.13
N TYR A 79 -2.87 -2.59 -0.26
CA TYR A 79 -2.28 -3.35 -1.36
C TYR A 79 -1.58 -4.60 -0.82
N PHE A 80 -2.00 -5.74 -1.34
CA PHE A 80 -1.50 -7.06 -0.96
C PHE A 80 -0.58 -7.61 -2.05
N TYR A 81 0.62 -8.05 -1.69
CA TYR A 81 1.65 -8.48 -2.64
C TYR A 81 1.99 -9.98 -2.58
N GLY A 82 1.40 -10.71 -1.63
CA GLY A 82 1.72 -12.11 -1.34
C GLY A 82 1.68 -12.39 0.15
N LYS A 83 1.53 -13.67 0.52
CA LYS A 83 1.46 -14.09 1.93
C LYS A 83 2.79 -13.88 2.68
N ASP A 84 3.89 -13.87 1.93
CA ASP A 84 5.29 -13.68 2.36
C ASP A 84 5.77 -12.22 2.28
N ARG A 85 4.87 -11.26 2.02
CA ARG A 85 5.21 -9.86 1.69
C ARG A 85 4.55 -8.88 2.64
N PRO A 86 5.17 -7.70 2.89
CA PRO A 86 4.56 -6.70 3.74
C PRO A 86 3.28 -6.18 3.10
N ILE A 87 2.29 -5.85 3.92
CA ILE A 87 1.04 -5.22 3.47
C ILE A 87 1.28 -3.73 3.38
N HIS A 88 0.92 -3.12 2.26
CA HIS A 88 0.74 -1.67 2.18
C HIS A 88 -0.63 -1.30 2.75
N ILE A 89 -0.67 -0.36 3.68
CA ILE A 89 -1.91 0.20 4.18
C ILE A 89 -1.83 1.72 4.30
N SER A 90 -2.95 2.39 4.06
CA SER A 90 -3.07 3.83 4.24
C SER A 90 -4.32 4.24 4.98
N ILE A 91 -4.26 5.42 5.59
CA ILE A 91 -5.42 6.17 6.07
C ILE A 91 -5.46 7.49 5.30
N GLY A 92 -6.66 7.98 4.98
CA GLY A 92 -6.82 9.19 4.18
C GLY A 92 -8.27 9.68 4.21
N PRO A 93 -8.52 10.92 3.75
CA PRO A 93 -9.83 11.55 3.80
C PRO A 93 -10.88 10.83 2.95
N ASP A 94 -10.46 10.11 1.91
CA ASP A 94 -11.36 9.32 1.07
C ASP A 94 -11.96 8.13 1.83
N ASN A 95 -11.23 7.59 2.82
CA ASN A 95 -11.56 6.39 3.60
C ASN A 95 -12.19 5.28 2.73
N SER A 96 -11.60 5.05 1.55
CA SER A 96 -12.30 4.38 0.47
C SER A 96 -12.45 2.86 0.65
N HIS A 97 -11.80 2.29 1.67
CA HIS A 97 -11.71 0.85 1.89
C HIS A 97 -11.37 0.11 0.60
N TYR A 98 -10.40 0.62 -0.17
CA TYR A 98 -10.01 0.02 -1.44
C TYR A 98 -8.92 -1.02 -1.21
N ALA A 99 -9.18 -2.28 -1.51
CA ALA A 99 -8.19 -3.34 -1.45
C ALA A 99 -7.81 -3.83 -2.87
N LEU A 100 -6.53 -4.08 -3.09
CA LEU A 100 -5.99 -4.57 -4.37
C LEU A 100 -4.97 -5.67 -4.14
N LEU A 101 -5.17 -6.81 -4.80
CA LEU A 101 -4.21 -7.90 -4.88
C LEU A 101 -3.29 -7.64 -6.07
N ARG A 102 -1.99 -7.77 -5.83
CA ARG A 102 -0.95 -7.64 -6.84
C ARG A 102 -0.14 -8.93 -6.88
N LYS A 103 0.22 -9.35 -8.09
CA LYS A 103 1.03 -10.55 -8.33
C LYS A 103 2.24 -10.19 -9.17
N THR A 104 3.39 -10.75 -8.84
CA THR A 104 4.58 -10.70 -9.68
C THR A 104 4.51 -11.83 -10.70
N ARG A 105 4.61 -11.48 -11.98
CA ARG A 105 4.69 -12.44 -13.09
C ARG A 105 6.08 -13.06 -13.16
N SER A 106 6.23 -14.09 -14.00
CA SER A 106 7.52 -14.75 -14.25
C SER A 106 8.60 -13.84 -14.86
N ASP A 107 8.19 -12.79 -15.56
CA ASP A 107 9.08 -11.75 -16.12
C ASP A 107 9.47 -10.67 -15.10
N GLY A 108 9.06 -10.82 -13.84
CA GLY A 108 9.32 -9.87 -12.76
C GLY A 108 8.38 -8.66 -12.74
N LEU A 109 7.45 -8.52 -13.71
CA LEU A 109 6.51 -7.43 -13.73
C LEU A 109 5.39 -7.66 -12.70
N ARG A 110 5.12 -6.64 -11.87
CA ARG A 110 4.00 -6.66 -10.93
C ARG A 110 2.73 -6.17 -11.61
N VAL A 111 1.69 -6.98 -11.55
CA VAL A 111 0.39 -6.70 -12.18
C VAL A 111 -0.74 -6.71 -11.15
N ASN A 112 -1.78 -5.96 -11.44
CA ASN A 112 -3.01 -5.94 -10.65
C ASN A 112 -3.86 -7.16 -11.02
N THR A 113 -4.47 -7.81 -10.03
CA THR A 113 -5.33 -8.98 -10.24
C THR A 113 -6.77 -8.68 -9.87
N LYS A 114 -7.14 -8.82 -8.59
CA LYS A 114 -8.49 -8.53 -8.07
C LYS A 114 -8.44 -7.29 -7.20
N SER A 115 -9.50 -6.49 -7.22
CA SER A 115 -9.68 -5.35 -6.33
C SER A 115 -11.14 -5.20 -5.92
N ALA A 116 -11.37 -4.65 -4.74
CA ALA A 116 -12.70 -4.35 -4.22
C ALA A 116 -12.70 -3.03 -3.44
N LYS A 117 -13.90 -2.54 -3.10
CA LYS A 117 -14.12 -1.34 -2.27
C LYS A 117 -15.20 -1.59 -1.23
N GLY A 118 -15.14 -0.86 -0.12
CA GLY A 118 -16.16 -0.92 0.93
C GLY A 118 -16.29 -2.35 1.48
N THR A 119 -17.51 -2.79 1.75
CA THR A 119 -17.76 -4.12 2.34
C THR A 119 -17.34 -5.28 1.45
N ALA A 120 -17.21 -5.07 0.13
CA ALA A 120 -16.80 -6.12 -0.81
C ALA A 120 -15.31 -6.52 -0.67
N THR A 121 -14.50 -5.77 0.09
CA THR A 121 -13.11 -6.16 0.38
C THR A 121 -13.02 -7.38 1.28
N ARG A 122 -14.05 -7.67 2.07
CA ARG A 122 -14.10 -8.82 2.98
C ARG A 122 -13.96 -10.14 2.21
N ASP A 123 -14.61 -10.23 1.05
CA ASP A 123 -14.58 -11.45 0.25
C ASP A 123 -13.31 -11.60 -0.60
N LEU A 124 -12.44 -10.58 -0.62
CA LEU A 124 -11.29 -10.53 -1.54
C LEU A 124 -10.21 -11.58 -1.19
N PHE A 125 -10.18 -12.04 0.06
CA PHE A 125 -9.16 -12.94 0.61
C PHE A 125 -9.66 -14.37 0.89
N ASN A 126 -10.95 -14.66 0.68
CA ASN A 126 -11.54 -15.97 1.01
C ASN A 126 -10.93 -17.15 0.24
N ASP A 127 -10.37 -16.90 -0.95
CA ASP A 127 -9.86 -17.94 -1.86
C ASP A 127 -8.33 -17.86 -2.08
N LEU A 128 -7.58 -17.24 -1.16
CA LEU A 128 -6.13 -17.01 -1.29
C LEU A 128 -5.26 -18.07 -0.63
#